data_AF-A0A8T4I115-F1
#
_entry.id   AF-A0A8T4I115-F1
#
_cell.length_a   1.000
_cell.length_b   1.000
_cell.length_c   1.000
_cell.angle_alpha   90.00
_cell.angle_beta   90.00
_cell.angle_gamma   90.00
#
_symmetry.space_group_name_H-M   'P 1'
#
loop_
_entity.id
_entity.type
_entity.pdbx_description
1 polymer ?
#
loop_
_entity_poly.entity_id
_entity_poly.type
_entity_poly.pdbx_seq_one_letter_code
_entity_poly.pdbx_strand_id
1 'polypeptide(L)'
;MLSYDELSPPERELWDAFPEGRRVELRTGMPEADAPAAGARWGPERAVRAAVVAALLRGANDDRSGGVAALRLAGARISGRLDLSGVEICHTFSLEGCRLDEPVRLHGATTRTIEITDSWVPGIYAELARIEGDLDLRRSAVEGGPLILVNARMAGNLLLADAQVSSPEEWAVLAGGLALDGGVFARRLTT
;
A
#
# COMPACT_ATOMS: atom_id res chain seq x y z
N MET A 1 19.65 2.87 -10.57
CA MET A 1 18.73 3.72 -11.35
C MET A 1 17.88 2.76 -12.14
N LEU A 2 16.55 2.76 -11.95
CA LEU A 2 15.67 1.87 -12.73
C LEU A 2 15.68 2.35 -14.18
N SER A 3 16.03 1.49 -15.12
CA SER A 3 15.86 1.79 -16.55
C SER A 3 14.45 1.40 -16.99
N TYR A 4 13.77 2.25 -17.75
CA TYR A 4 12.43 1.96 -18.29
C TYR A 4 12.43 0.68 -19.14
N ASP A 5 13.52 0.40 -19.86
CA ASP A 5 13.65 -0.80 -20.69
C ASP A 5 13.74 -2.10 -19.86
N GLU A 6 14.13 -2.00 -18.59
CA GLU A 6 14.22 -3.13 -17.65
C GLU A 6 12.90 -3.39 -16.90
N LEU A 7 11.88 -2.56 -17.13
CA LEU A 7 10.56 -2.72 -16.53
C LEU A 7 9.77 -3.83 -17.24
N SER A 8 9.09 -4.67 -16.46
CA SER A 8 8.13 -5.65 -16.97
C SER A 8 6.91 -4.95 -17.60
N PRO A 9 6.10 -5.64 -18.42
CA PRO A 9 4.88 -5.06 -18.97
C PRO A 9 3.95 -4.38 -17.94
N PRO A 10 3.58 -5.01 -16.80
CA PRO A 10 2.74 -4.34 -15.80
C PRO A 10 3.45 -3.17 -15.11
N GLU A 11 4.78 -3.21 -14.97
CA GLU A 11 5.55 -2.10 -14.40
C GLU A 11 5.59 -0.88 -15.34
N ARG A 12 5.72 -1.10 -16.65
CA ARG A 12 5.64 -0.02 -17.66
C ARG A 12 4.26 0.60 -17.68
N GLU A 13 3.21 -0.22 -17.65
CA GLU A 13 1.85 0.28 -17.58
C GLU A 13 1.62 1.15 -16.34
N LEU A 14 2.11 0.71 -15.17
CA LEU A 14 2.05 1.50 -13.94
C LEU A 14 2.88 2.79 -14.04
N TRP A 15 4.07 2.71 -14.62
CA TRP A 15 4.94 3.86 -14.82
C TRP A 15 4.27 4.93 -15.68
N ASP A 16 3.65 4.53 -16.78
CA ASP A 16 2.98 5.44 -17.72
C ASP A 16 1.63 5.95 -17.19
N ALA A 17 0.94 5.17 -16.35
CA ALA A 17 -0.33 5.58 -15.73
C ALA A 17 -0.15 6.57 -14.57
N PHE A 18 1.00 6.52 -13.88
CA PHE A 18 1.27 7.31 -12.68
C PHE A 18 1.09 8.83 -12.84
N PRO A 19 1.70 9.52 -13.83
CA PRO A 19 1.55 10.97 -13.95
C PRO A 19 0.10 11.43 -14.21
N GLU A 20 -0.71 10.58 -14.84
CA GLU A 20 -2.12 10.86 -15.10
C GLU A 20 -3.04 10.45 -13.94
N GLY A 21 -2.51 9.75 -12.93
CA GLY A 21 -3.27 9.18 -11.83
C GLY A 21 -4.26 8.10 -12.29
N ARG A 22 -4.02 7.48 -13.44
CA ARG A 22 -4.88 6.42 -13.97
C ARG A 22 -4.67 5.13 -13.18
N ARG A 23 -5.76 4.37 -13.04
CA ARG A 23 -5.75 3.05 -12.40
C ARG A 23 -5.23 1.99 -13.38
N VAL A 24 -4.29 1.17 -12.91
CA VAL A 24 -3.84 -0.04 -13.58
C VAL A 24 -4.58 -1.24 -12.99
N GLU A 25 -5.25 -2.01 -13.84
CA GLU A 25 -6.09 -3.14 -13.47
C GLU A 25 -5.48 -4.45 -13.96
N LEU A 26 -4.92 -5.23 -13.05
CA LEU A 26 -4.29 -6.53 -13.34
C LEU A 26 -5.15 -7.72 -12.90
N ARG A 27 -6.38 -7.49 -12.42
CA ARG A 27 -7.33 -8.54 -12.05
C ARG A 27 -7.88 -9.25 -13.28
N THR A 28 -8.19 -10.53 -13.12
CA THR A 28 -8.81 -11.36 -14.16
C THR A 28 -10.33 -11.20 -14.24
N GLY A 29 -10.93 -10.60 -13.21
CA GLY A 29 -12.39 -10.48 -13.04
C GLY A 29 -13.02 -11.71 -12.40
N MET A 30 -12.23 -12.76 -12.12
CA MET A 30 -12.68 -13.98 -11.45
C MET A 30 -12.30 -13.93 -9.96
N PRO A 31 -13.28 -13.85 -9.03
CA PRO A 31 -13.00 -13.65 -7.60
C PRO A 31 -12.02 -14.66 -7.00
N GLU A 32 -12.10 -15.93 -7.40
CA GLU A 32 -11.22 -16.99 -6.89
C GLU A 32 -9.76 -16.85 -7.38
N ALA A 33 -9.58 -16.38 -8.61
CA ALA A 33 -8.27 -16.13 -9.19
C ALA A 33 -7.65 -14.83 -8.65
N ASP A 34 -8.50 -13.86 -8.30
CA ASP A 34 -8.10 -12.53 -7.83
C ASP A 34 -7.99 -12.41 -6.31
N ALA A 35 -8.21 -13.49 -5.56
CA ALA A 35 -8.07 -13.53 -4.11
C ALA A 35 -6.62 -13.23 -3.66
N PRO A 36 -6.35 -12.12 -2.94
CA PRO A 36 -4.99 -11.74 -2.54
C PRO A 36 -4.32 -12.72 -1.57
N ALA A 37 -5.11 -13.41 -0.74
CA ALA A 37 -4.62 -14.47 0.14
C ALA A 37 -3.88 -15.57 -0.64
N ALA A 38 -4.30 -15.83 -1.88
CA ALA A 38 -3.65 -16.77 -2.76
C ALA A 38 -2.71 -16.12 -3.79
N GLY A 39 -2.51 -14.80 -3.71
CA GLY A 39 -1.74 -14.03 -4.70
C GLY A 39 -0.26 -14.37 -4.80
N ALA A 40 0.27 -15.13 -3.84
CA ALA A 40 1.63 -15.68 -3.93
C ALA A 40 1.83 -16.57 -5.19
N ARG A 41 0.74 -17.12 -5.76
CA ARG A 41 0.76 -17.93 -6.99
C ARG A 41 0.60 -17.11 -8.28
N TRP A 42 0.38 -15.81 -8.18
CA TRP A 42 0.21 -14.96 -9.37
C TRP A 42 1.50 -14.89 -10.17
N GLY A 43 1.35 -14.96 -11.50
CA GLY A 43 2.46 -15.02 -12.42
C GLY A 43 3.08 -13.65 -12.70
N PRO A 44 4.08 -13.59 -13.60
CA PRO A 44 4.80 -12.37 -13.95
C PRO A 44 3.90 -11.28 -14.54
N GLU A 45 2.75 -11.64 -15.11
CA GLU A 45 1.75 -10.73 -15.67
C GLU A 45 1.08 -9.84 -14.60
N ARG A 46 1.15 -10.24 -13.33
CA ARG A 46 0.65 -9.45 -12.18
C ARG A 46 1.77 -8.98 -11.26
N ALA A 47 3.03 -9.29 -11.58
CA ALA A 47 4.17 -9.01 -10.72
C ALA A 47 4.72 -7.60 -10.97
N VAL A 48 4.75 -6.80 -9.90
CA VAL A 48 5.35 -5.46 -9.88
C VAL A 48 6.42 -5.45 -8.79
N ARG A 49 7.63 -4.98 -9.08
CA ARG A 49 8.66 -4.84 -8.05
C ARG A 49 8.35 -3.67 -7.12
N ALA A 50 8.53 -3.88 -5.82
CA ALA A 50 8.41 -2.83 -4.80
C ALA A 50 9.34 -1.64 -5.08
N ALA A 51 10.49 -1.89 -5.71
CA ALA A 51 11.42 -0.83 -6.13
C ALA A 51 10.78 0.16 -7.13
N VAL A 52 9.92 -0.33 -8.04
CA VAL A 52 9.21 0.52 -9.02
C VAL A 52 8.14 1.35 -8.32
N VAL A 53 7.33 0.72 -7.45
CA VAL A 53 6.34 1.41 -6.62
C VAL A 53 7.02 2.51 -5.78
N ALA A 54 8.11 2.18 -5.11
CA ALA A 54 8.85 3.12 -4.28
C ALA A 54 9.51 4.24 -5.09
N ALA A 55 9.92 4.00 -6.34
CA ALA A 55 10.45 5.04 -7.21
C ALA A 55 9.36 6.05 -7.59
N LEU A 56 8.18 5.56 -8.03
CA LEU A 56 7.05 6.43 -8.38
C LEU A 56 6.59 7.27 -7.18
N LEU A 57 6.46 6.66 -5.99
CA LEU A 57 6.09 7.39 -4.77
C LEU A 57 7.13 8.41 -4.30
N ARG A 58 8.38 8.29 -4.77
CA ARG A 58 9.46 9.26 -4.56
C ARG A 58 9.51 10.35 -5.64
N GLY A 59 8.50 10.43 -6.51
CA GLY A 59 8.43 11.41 -7.60
C GLY A 59 9.07 10.95 -8.91
N ALA A 60 9.33 9.65 -9.10
CA ALA A 60 9.72 9.21 -10.44
C ALA A 60 8.54 9.39 -11.40
N ASN A 61 8.75 10.08 -12.52
CA ASN A 61 7.76 10.28 -13.59
C ASN A 61 6.51 11.10 -13.18
N ASP A 62 6.65 12.09 -12.30
CA ASP A 62 5.59 13.04 -11.95
C ASP A 62 5.49 14.24 -12.91
N ASP A 63 6.43 14.38 -13.85
CA ASP A 63 6.67 15.59 -14.66
C ASP A 63 5.84 15.69 -15.97
N ARG A 64 4.72 14.97 -16.10
CA ARG A 64 3.87 15.05 -17.31
C ARG A 64 2.62 15.91 -17.09
N SER A 65 2.67 17.10 -17.68
CA SER A 65 1.65 18.15 -17.64
C SER A 65 0.26 17.67 -18.07
N GLY A 66 -0.68 17.61 -17.13
CA GLY A 66 -2.12 17.48 -17.41
C GLY A 66 -2.95 16.72 -16.38
N GLY A 67 -2.33 15.84 -15.59
CA GLY A 67 -2.99 15.04 -14.56
C GLY A 67 -2.52 15.33 -13.13
N VAL A 68 -3.18 14.70 -12.15
CA VAL A 68 -2.70 14.66 -10.76
C VAL A 68 -2.04 13.31 -10.55
N ALA A 69 -0.72 13.32 -10.42
CA ALA A 69 0.05 12.10 -10.26
C ALA A 69 -0.39 11.33 -9.00
N ALA A 70 -0.76 10.06 -9.19
CA ALA A 70 -1.24 9.17 -8.16
C ALA A 70 -0.94 7.71 -8.54
N LEU A 71 -0.55 6.91 -7.55
CA LEU A 71 -0.32 5.48 -7.78
C LEU A 71 -1.61 4.72 -7.50
N ARG A 72 -2.20 4.10 -8.53
CA ARG A 72 -3.44 3.33 -8.40
C ARG A 72 -3.28 1.98 -9.08
N LEU A 73 -3.15 0.94 -8.28
CA LEU A 73 -2.82 -0.40 -8.75
C LEU A 73 -3.81 -1.40 -8.18
N ALA A 74 -4.41 -2.21 -9.05
CA ALA A 74 -5.33 -3.26 -8.66
C ALA A 74 -4.86 -4.63 -9.12
N GLY A 75 -4.99 -5.64 -8.25
CA GLY A 75 -4.69 -7.01 -8.59
C GLY A 75 -3.20 -7.36 -8.70
N ALA A 76 -2.28 -6.56 -8.18
CA ALA A 76 -0.85 -6.81 -8.35
C ALA A 76 -0.23 -7.64 -7.22
N ARG A 77 0.76 -8.47 -7.56
CA ARG A 77 1.72 -9.02 -6.60
C ARG A 77 2.93 -8.09 -6.54
N ILE A 78 3.12 -7.45 -5.39
CA ILE A 78 4.26 -6.59 -5.13
C ILE A 78 5.40 -7.42 -4.55
N SER A 79 6.44 -7.58 -5.34
CA SER A 79 7.62 -8.39 -5.01
C SER A 79 8.75 -7.54 -4.43
N GLY A 80 9.36 -8.01 -3.35
CA GLY A 80 10.41 -7.29 -2.64
C GLY A 80 9.88 -6.32 -1.57
N ARG A 81 10.80 -5.74 -0.80
CA ARG A 81 10.50 -4.81 0.29
C ARG A 81 10.07 -3.42 -0.20
N LEU A 82 8.87 -3.00 0.19
CA LEU A 82 8.40 -1.62 0.02
C LEU A 82 8.85 -0.76 1.20
N ASP A 83 10.04 -0.17 1.07
CA ASP A 83 10.60 0.74 2.07
C ASP A 83 10.49 2.20 1.61
N LEU A 84 9.67 2.95 2.35
CA LEU A 84 9.37 4.36 2.16
C LEU A 84 9.75 5.18 3.40
N SER A 85 10.62 4.63 4.26
CA SER A 85 11.02 5.28 5.51
C SER A 85 11.69 6.62 5.26
N GLY A 86 11.28 7.66 6.01
CA GLY A 86 11.81 9.02 5.91
C GLY A 86 11.51 9.76 4.60
N VAL A 87 10.66 9.19 3.74
CA VAL A 87 10.28 9.81 2.46
C VAL A 87 9.10 10.76 2.67
N GLU A 88 9.14 11.91 1.99
CA GLU A 88 7.97 12.76 1.79
C GLU A 88 7.26 12.34 0.50
N ILE A 89 6.10 11.69 0.65
CA ILE A 89 5.28 11.18 -0.43
C ILE A 89 4.20 12.21 -0.74
N CYS A 90 4.46 13.00 -1.78
CA CYS A 90 3.57 14.03 -2.28
C CYS A 90 2.41 13.49 -3.13
N HIS A 91 2.12 12.18 -3.10
CA HIS A 91 1.11 11.54 -3.92
C HIS A 91 0.23 10.61 -3.08
N THR A 92 -1.04 10.51 -3.42
CA THR A 92 -1.89 9.45 -2.86
C THR A 92 -1.55 8.13 -3.53
N PHE A 93 -1.61 7.03 -2.78
CA PHE A 93 -1.48 5.71 -3.38
C PHE A 93 -2.54 4.72 -2.91
N SER A 94 -3.00 3.91 -3.86
CA SER A 94 -4.08 2.95 -3.69
C SER A 94 -3.67 1.60 -4.26
N LEU A 95 -3.69 0.59 -3.40
CA LEU A 95 -3.43 -0.82 -3.70
C LEU A 95 -4.72 -1.59 -3.40
N GLU A 96 -5.41 -2.04 -4.43
CA GLU A 96 -6.70 -2.75 -4.29
C GLU A 96 -6.58 -4.19 -4.79
N GLY A 97 -6.95 -5.19 -3.98
CA GLY A 97 -6.81 -6.56 -4.46
C GLY A 97 -5.35 -6.99 -4.63
N CYS A 98 -4.41 -6.37 -3.91
CA CYS A 98 -2.98 -6.59 -4.09
C CYS A 98 -2.41 -7.56 -3.05
N ARG A 99 -1.34 -8.27 -3.44
CA ARG A 99 -0.56 -9.14 -2.56
C ARG A 99 0.82 -8.54 -2.38
N LEU A 100 1.22 -8.23 -1.16
CA LEU A 100 2.59 -7.82 -0.85
C LEU A 100 3.36 -9.04 -0.34
N ASP A 101 4.54 -9.28 -0.89
CA ASP A 101 5.39 -10.40 -0.46
C ASP A 101 6.14 -10.08 0.84
N GLU A 102 6.41 -8.80 1.10
CA GLU A 102 7.16 -8.31 2.26
C GLU A 102 6.44 -7.14 2.96
N PRO A 103 6.77 -6.85 4.24
CA PRO A 103 6.09 -5.79 4.98
C PRO A 103 6.35 -4.39 4.42
N VAL A 104 5.35 -3.52 4.56
CA VAL A 104 5.45 -2.10 4.18
C VAL A 104 6.11 -1.31 5.31
N ARG A 105 7.11 -0.50 4.98
CA ARG A 105 7.76 0.39 5.95
C ARG A 105 7.55 1.85 5.57
N LEU A 106 6.99 2.60 6.51
CA LEU A 106 6.64 4.02 6.45
C LEU A 106 7.26 4.77 7.64
N HIS A 107 8.32 4.23 8.25
CA HIS A 107 8.93 4.79 9.45
C HIS A 107 9.35 6.25 9.22
N GLY A 108 8.77 7.19 9.98
CA GLY A 108 9.04 8.62 9.84
C GLY A 108 8.68 9.22 8.46
N ALA A 109 7.91 8.50 7.63
CA ALA A 109 7.45 9.01 6.34
C ALA A 109 6.37 10.08 6.53
N THR A 110 6.33 11.05 5.62
CA THR A 110 5.20 11.99 5.50
C THR A 110 4.42 11.63 4.24
N THR A 111 3.13 11.36 4.35
CA THR A 111 2.33 10.88 3.23
C THR A 111 0.98 11.58 3.18
N ARG A 112 0.34 11.55 2.02
CA ARG A 112 -1.10 11.80 1.90
C ARG A 112 -1.89 10.54 2.28
N THR A 113 -3.11 10.39 1.75
CA THR A 113 -3.93 9.19 1.89
C THR A 113 -3.22 7.94 1.35
N ILE A 114 -3.27 6.88 2.15
CA ILE A 114 -2.80 5.54 1.83
C ILE A 114 -4.00 4.60 1.82
N GLU A 115 -4.26 3.94 0.71
CA GLU A 115 -5.30 2.92 0.58
C GLU A 115 -4.67 1.57 0.26
N ILE A 116 -4.87 0.58 1.12
CA ILE A 116 -4.49 -0.82 0.91
C ILE A 116 -5.74 -1.65 1.23
N THR A 117 -6.69 -1.65 0.29
CA THR A 117 -8.02 -2.26 0.47
C THR A 117 -8.10 -3.60 -0.25
N ASP A 118 -8.93 -4.51 0.27
CA ASP A 118 -9.12 -5.84 -0.34
C ASP A 118 -7.78 -6.55 -0.61
N SER A 119 -6.75 -6.31 0.19
CA SER A 119 -5.36 -6.69 -0.10
C SER A 119 -4.80 -7.57 1.00
N TRP A 120 -3.71 -8.28 0.72
CA TRP A 120 -2.96 -9.05 1.72
C TRP A 120 -1.56 -8.46 1.87
N VAL A 121 -1.17 -8.18 3.10
CA VAL A 121 0.12 -7.58 3.47
C VAL A 121 0.66 -8.28 4.71
N PRO A 122 1.97 -8.60 4.77
CA PRO A 122 2.52 -9.36 5.89
C PRO A 122 2.80 -8.52 7.14
N GLY A 123 2.62 -7.20 7.07
CA GLY A 123 2.85 -6.27 8.17
C GLY A 123 2.99 -4.84 7.68
N ILE A 124 2.64 -3.87 8.54
CA ILE A 124 2.75 -2.44 8.24
C ILE A 124 3.45 -1.76 9.40
N TYR A 125 4.58 -1.12 9.10
CA TYR A 125 5.43 -0.43 10.07
C TYR A 125 5.40 1.07 9.77
N ALA A 126 4.58 1.82 10.49
CA ALA A 126 4.40 3.26 10.30
C ALA A 126 4.72 4.05 11.58
N GLU A 127 5.72 3.63 12.34
CA GLU A 127 6.18 4.36 13.51
C GLU A 127 6.62 5.78 13.13
N LEU A 128 6.24 6.77 13.92
CA LEU A 128 6.57 8.19 13.69
C LEU A 128 6.06 8.75 12.34
N ALA A 129 5.26 8.01 11.59
CA ALA A 129 4.72 8.46 10.32
C ALA A 129 3.76 9.64 10.49
N ARG A 130 3.71 10.53 9.49
CA ARG A 130 2.74 11.63 9.39
C ARG A 130 1.87 11.40 8.17
N ILE A 131 0.60 11.07 8.40
CA ILE A 131 -0.38 10.78 7.35
C ILE A 131 -1.37 11.94 7.30
N GLU A 132 -1.28 12.78 6.28
CA GLU A 132 -2.15 13.94 6.11
C GLU A 132 -3.58 13.56 5.72
N GLY A 133 -3.78 12.35 5.19
CA GLY A 133 -5.08 11.81 4.80
C GLY A 133 -5.51 10.64 5.67
N ASP A 134 -6.21 9.69 5.03
CA ASP A 134 -6.66 8.46 5.67
C ASP A 134 -5.62 7.34 5.53
N LEU A 135 -5.62 6.40 6.47
CA LEU A 135 -5.06 5.07 6.29
C LEU A 135 -6.22 4.08 6.16
N ASP A 136 -6.45 3.62 4.94
CA ASP A 136 -7.54 2.71 4.61
C ASP A 136 -7.07 1.29 4.39
N LEU A 137 -7.43 0.41 5.31
CA LEU A 137 -7.12 -1.01 5.32
C LEU A 137 -8.40 -1.86 5.23
N ARG A 138 -9.52 -1.30 4.74
CA ARG A 138 -10.79 -2.00 4.69
C ARG A 138 -10.71 -3.29 3.87
N ARG A 139 -11.33 -4.35 4.38
CA ARG A 139 -11.34 -5.70 3.77
C ARG A 139 -9.94 -6.28 3.49
N SER A 140 -8.91 -5.74 4.13
CA SER A 140 -7.54 -6.21 3.96
C SER A 140 -7.12 -7.17 5.07
N ALA A 141 -6.14 -8.01 4.76
CA ALA A 141 -5.52 -8.94 5.68
C ALA A 141 -4.08 -8.50 5.94
N VAL A 142 -3.81 -8.03 7.16
CA VAL A 142 -2.48 -7.79 7.69
C VAL A 142 -2.08 -9.04 8.48
N GLU A 143 -1.45 -10.02 7.85
CA GLU A 143 -1.22 -11.35 8.43
C GLU A 143 0.23 -11.78 8.39
N GLY A 144 0.75 -12.29 9.50
CA GLY A 144 2.15 -12.70 9.63
C GLY A 144 3.05 -11.63 10.25
N GLY A 145 2.48 -10.49 10.61
CA GLY A 145 3.18 -9.38 11.26
C GLY A 145 2.22 -8.29 11.72
N PRO A 146 2.70 -7.35 12.54
CA PRO A 146 1.86 -6.37 13.20
C PRO A 146 1.48 -5.19 12.30
N LEU A 147 0.39 -4.51 12.68
CA LEU A 147 0.11 -3.12 12.31
C LEU A 147 0.71 -2.20 13.38
N ILE A 148 1.85 -1.57 13.08
CA ILE A 148 2.54 -0.65 13.99
C ILE A 148 2.30 0.80 13.56
N LEU A 149 1.71 1.58 14.47
CA LEU A 149 1.35 2.99 14.35
C LEU A 149 1.92 3.82 15.53
N VAL A 150 2.99 3.33 16.16
CA VAL A 150 3.57 3.94 17.38
C VAL A 150 4.04 5.36 17.10
N ASN A 151 3.53 6.32 17.88
CA ASN A 151 3.80 7.75 17.72
C ASN A 151 3.51 8.32 16.32
N ALA A 152 2.69 7.63 15.53
CA ALA A 152 2.22 8.16 14.25
C ALA A 152 1.24 9.30 14.48
N ARG A 153 1.15 10.21 13.51
CA ARG A 153 0.14 11.28 13.48
C ARG A 153 -0.67 11.16 12.21
N MET A 154 -1.99 11.25 12.35
CA MET A 154 -2.89 11.15 11.22
C MET A 154 -3.96 12.24 11.30
N ALA A 155 -4.06 13.06 10.26
CA ALA A 155 -5.07 14.11 10.20
C ALA A 155 -6.45 13.55 9.78
N GLY A 156 -6.47 12.51 8.94
CA GLY A 156 -7.68 11.80 8.54
C GLY A 156 -8.06 10.66 9.49
N ASN A 157 -8.54 9.58 8.90
CA ASN A 157 -9.17 8.46 9.57
C ASN A 157 -8.37 7.17 9.42
N LEU A 158 -8.43 6.33 10.44
CA LEU A 158 -7.97 4.94 10.38
C LEU A 158 -9.17 4.04 10.06
N LEU A 159 -9.22 3.51 8.85
CA LEU A 159 -10.33 2.68 8.37
C LEU A 159 -9.92 1.20 8.37
N LEU A 160 -10.51 0.42 9.25
CA LEU A 160 -10.21 -0.99 9.51
C LEU A 160 -11.46 -1.88 9.36
N ALA A 161 -12.51 -1.37 8.70
CA ALA A 161 -13.75 -2.13 8.56
C ALA A 161 -13.51 -3.41 7.74
N ASP A 162 -13.95 -4.55 8.28
CA ASP A 162 -13.75 -5.87 7.68
C ASP A 162 -12.29 -6.30 7.53
N ALA A 163 -11.35 -5.62 8.22
CA ALA A 163 -9.95 -5.99 8.18
C ALA A 163 -9.65 -7.18 9.12
N GLN A 164 -8.61 -7.94 8.79
CA GLN A 164 -8.03 -8.98 9.64
C GLN A 164 -6.58 -8.60 9.92
N VAL A 165 -6.19 -8.50 11.20
CA VAL A 165 -4.84 -8.14 11.60
C VAL A 165 -4.32 -9.19 12.57
N SER A 166 -3.32 -9.97 12.20
CA SER A 166 -2.80 -11.01 13.08
C SER A 166 -1.27 -11.04 13.08
N SER A 167 -0.70 -11.19 14.29
CA SER A 167 0.74 -11.29 14.53
C SER A 167 1.04 -12.53 15.37
N PRO A 168 1.98 -13.40 14.96
CA PRO A 168 2.26 -14.65 15.65
C PRO A 168 3.07 -14.49 16.96
N GLU A 169 3.82 -13.40 17.12
CA GLU A 169 4.80 -13.25 18.21
C GLU A 169 4.50 -12.09 19.18
N GLU A 170 3.64 -11.15 18.80
CA GLU A 170 3.47 -9.83 19.43
C GLU A 170 2.00 -9.37 19.41
N TRP A 171 1.75 -8.09 19.68
CA TRP A 171 0.45 -7.46 19.47
C TRP A 171 0.09 -7.41 17.98
N ALA A 172 -1.17 -7.70 17.64
CA ALA A 172 -1.69 -7.51 16.28
C ALA A 172 -1.65 -6.02 15.86
N VAL A 173 -2.01 -5.12 16.77
CA VAL A 173 -1.99 -3.67 16.55
C VAL A 173 -1.21 -2.98 17.66
N LEU A 174 -0.17 -2.23 17.30
CA LEU A 174 0.60 -1.39 18.22
C LEU A 174 0.41 0.08 17.85
N ALA A 175 -0.43 0.80 18.58
CA ALA A 175 -0.76 2.20 18.30
C ALA A 175 -0.42 3.14 19.48
N GLY A 176 0.58 2.79 20.30
CA GLY A 176 1.00 3.60 21.44
C GLY A 176 1.43 5.00 21.00
N GLY A 177 0.78 6.03 21.53
CA GLY A 177 1.07 7.43 21.17
C GLY A 177 0.56 7.88 19.80
N LEU A 178 -0.28 7.07 19.13
CA LEU A 178 -0.99 7.49 17.92
C LEU A 178 -1.85 8.73 18.22
N ALA A 179 -1.66 9.79 17.44
CA ALA A 179 -2.52 10.97 17.44
C ALA A 179 -3.36 11.01 16.17
N LEU A 180 -4.67 11.17 16.33
CA LEU A 180 -5.66 11.18 15.25
C LEU A 180 -6.53 12.42 15.41
N ASP A 181 -6.63 13.23 14.34
CA ASP A 181 -7.58 14.35 14.30
C ASP A 181 -8.97 13.88 13.82
N GLY A 182 -9.02 12.84 12.97
CA GLY A 182 -10.24 12.18 12.52
C GLY A 182 -10.71 11.05 13.45
N GLY A 183 -11.20 9.95 12.86
CA GLY A 183 -11.79 8.83 13.58
C GLY A 183 -11.16 7.47 13.29
N VAL A 184 -11.46 6.50 14.16
CA VAL A 184 -11.14 5.08 13.95
C VAL A 184 -12.42 4.32 13.63
N PHE A 185 -12.45 3.63 12.49
CA PHE A 185 -13.61 2.88 12.02
C PHE A 185 -13.26 1.41 11.82
N ALA A 186 -13.50 0.58 12.84
CA ALA A 186 -13.03 -0.82 12.90
C ALA A 186 -14.19 -1.84 12.98
N ARG A 187 -15.26 -1.64 12.20
CA ARG A 187 -16.41 -2.55 12.22
C ARG A 187 -16.01 -3.93 11.68
N ARG A 188 -16.28 -5.01 12.43
CA ARG A 188 -15.90 -6.39 12.09
C ARG A 188 -14.39 -6.58 11.86
N LEU A 189 -13.57 -5.77 12.53
CA LEU A 189 -12.14 -6.02 12.65
C LEU A 189 -11.92 -7.34 13.40
N THR A 190 -11.06 -8.20 12.85
CA THR A 190 -10.59 -9.41 13.52
C THR A 190 -9.11 -9.22 13.88
N THR A 191 -8.75 -9.50 15.14
CA THR A 191 -7.37 -9.42 15.65
C THR A 191 -6.95 -10.67 16.38
#